data_AF-A0A8T6AA43-F1
#
_entry.id   AF-A0A8T6AA43-F1
#
_cell.length_a   1.000
_cell.length_b   1.000
_cell.length_c   1.000
_cell.angle_alpha   90.00
_cell.angle_beta   90.00
_cell.angle_gamma   90.00
#
_symmetry.space_group_name_H-M   'P 1'
#
loop_
_entity.id
_entity.type
_entity.pdbx_description
1 polymer ?
#
loop_
_entity_poly.entity_id
_entity_poly.type
_entity_poly.pdbx_seq_one_letter_code
_entity_poly.pdbx_strand_id
1 'polypeptide(L)'
;MENSAGGYSWNLPKKAINPYLDPAEVAPISALSNLITLYAADNEQELLRREALSDQVWERYFFNESRDPVQREMEQDKLISRAKLAHEQQRFNPDMVILADVNAQPSHISKPLMQRIEYFSSLGRPKAYSRYLRETIKPCLERLE
;
A
#
# COMPACT_ATOMS: atom_id res chain seq x y z
N MET A 1 -78.72 -25.60 36.00
CA MET A 1 -78.55 -25.70 34.54
C MET A 1 -78.90 -24.34 33.97
N GLU A 2 -77.90 -23.47 33.79
CA GLU A 2 -77.99 -22.33 32.88
C GLU A 2 -76.56 -21.85 32.64
N ASN A 3 -76.09 -22.07 31.41
CA ASN A 3 -74.71 -21.87 30.99
C ASN A 3 -74.56 -20.40 30.56
N SER A 4 -74.03 -19.55 31.44
CA SER A 4 -73.64 -18.17 31.08
C SER A 4 -72.41 -18.22 30.17
N ALA A 5 -72.64 -18.41 28.87
CA ALA A 5 -71.60 -18.27 27.85
C ALA A 5 -71.15 -16.80 27.83
N GLY A 6 -70.01 -16.52 28.47
CA GLY A 6 -69.32 -15.24 28.38
C GLY A 6 -69.13 -14.83 26.92
N GLY A 7 -69.50 -13.60 26.61
CA GLY A 7 -69.32 -13.02 25.27
C GLY A 7 -67.84 -12.84 24.96
N TYR A 8 -67.18 -13.89 24.51
CA TYR A 8 -65.82 -13.83 24.02
C TYR A 8 -65.77 -13.08 22.69
N SER A 9 -64.65 -12.38 22.41
CA SER A 9 -64.45 -11.60 21.18
C SER A 9 -64.60 -12.39 19.88
N TRP A 10 -64.50 -13.73 19.94
CA TRP A 10 -64.69 -14.62 18.80
C TRP A 10 -66.16 -14.93 18.47
N ASN A 11 -67.10 -14.56 19.33
CA ASN A 11 -68.56 -14.70 19.12
C ASN A 11 -69.17 -13.50 18.39
N LEU A 12 -68.41 -12.42 18.17
CA LEU A 12 -68.88 -11.24 17.43
C LEU A 12 -68.85 -11.50 15.92
N PRO A 13 -69.84 -10.99 15.16
CA PRO A 13 -69.84 -11.12 13.70
C PRO A 13 -68.61 -10.42 13.11
N LYS A 14 -67.74 -11.19 12.44
CA LYS A 14 -66.52 -10.66 11.82
C LYS A 14 -66.91 -9.83 10.59
N LYS A 15 -66.53 -8.56 10.56
CA LYS A 15 -66.64 -7.71 9.37
C LYS A 15 -65.70 -8.27 8.29
N ALA A 16 -66.19 -8.44 7.06
CA ALA A 16 -65.32 -8.75 5.93
C ALA A 16 -64.41 -7.55 5.67
N ILE A 17 -63.10 -7.75 5.75
CA ILE A 17 -62.08 -6.72 5.46
C ILE A 17 -61.53 -6.99 4.06
N ASN A 18 -61.55 -5.98 3.19
CA ASN A 18 -60.96 -6.09 1.86
C ASN A 18 -59.55 -5.49 1.85
N PRO A 19 -58.48 -6.30 1.73
CA PRO A 19 -57.10 -5.80 1.82
C PRO A 19 -56.69 -4.85 0.67
N TYR A 20 -57.47 -4.78 -0.40
CA TYR A 20 -57.22 -3.88 -1.54
C TYR A 20 -57.96 -2.54 -1.44
N LEU A 21 -59.00 -2.44 -0.62
CA LEU A 21 -59.84 -1.24 -0.47
C LEU A 21 -59.77 -0.62 0.93
N ASP A 22 -59.50 -1.43 1.95
CA ASP A 22 -59.37 -1.00 3.33
C ASP A 22 -57.88 -1.02 3.72
N PRO A 23 -57.23 0.14 3.94
CA PRO A 23 -55.87 0.15 4.46
C PRO A 23 -55.85 -0.48 5.85
N ALA A 24 -54.87 -1.36 6.11
CA ALA A 24 -54.73 -2.01 7.41
C ALA A 24 -54.64 -0.95 8.53
N GLU A 25 -55.53 -1.00 9.52
CA GLU A 25 -55.40 -0.19 10.72
C GLU A 25 -54.05 -0.54 11.38
N VAL A 26 -53.10 0.39 11.28
CA VAL A 26 -51.77 0.23 11.85
C VAL A 26 -51.93 0.16 13.37
N ALA A 27 -51.71 -1.02 13.93
CA ALA A 27 -51.74 -1.22 15.38
C ALA A 27 -50.82 -0.18 16.07
N PRO A 28 -51.20 0.35 17.24
CA PRO A 28 -50.34 1.27 17.98
C PRO A 28 -48.97 0.63 18.17
N ILE A 29 -47.92 1.42 17.96
CA ILE A 29 -46.54 0.96 17.90
C ILE A 29 -46.25 0.03 19.08
N SER A 30 -46.12 -1.27 18.79
CA SER A 30 -45.86 -2.26 19.82
C SER A 30 -44.53 -1.94 20.50
N ALA A 31 -44.46 -2.09 21.82
CA ALA A 31 -43.22 -1.89 22.58
C ALA A 31 -42.06 -2.70 21.98
N LEU A 32 -42.34 -3.89 21.43
CA LEU A 32 -41.35 -4.71 20.73
C LEU A 32 -40.85 -4.07 19.43
N SER A 33 -41.73 -3.42 18.65
CA SER A 33 -41.35 -2.72 17.42
C SER A 33 -40.36 -1.60 17.72
N ASN A 34 -40.61 -0.81 18.77
CA ASN A 34 -39.68 0.22 19.24
C ASN A 34 -38.34 -0.35 19.70
N LEU A 35 -38.33 -1.51 20.35
CA LEU A 35 -37.08 -2.15 20.75
C LEU A 35 -36.29 -2.66 19.54
N ILE A 36 -36.98 -3.20 18.53
CA ILE A 36 -36.34 -3.65 17.29
C ILE A 36 -35.73 -2.46 16.55
N THR A 37 -36.43 -1.33 16.45
CA THR A 37 -35.89 -0.13 15.79
C THR A 37 -34.71 0.46 16.55
N LEU A 38 -34.75 0.49 17.88
CA LEU A 38 -33.62 0.95 18.70
C LEU A 38 -32.40 0.03 18.57
N TYR A 39 -32.60 -1.30 18.58
CA TYR A 39 -31.50 -2.26 18.43
C TYR A 39 -30.89 -2.22 17.02
N ALA A 40 -31.71 -2.02 15.99
CA ALA A 40 -31.21 -1.80 14.63
C ALA A 40 -30.33 -0.55 14.57
N ALA A 41 -30.78 0.57 15.15
CA ALA A 41 -30.01 1.81 15.20
C ALA A 41 -28.70 1.66 16.00
N ASP A 42 -28.70 0.93 17.11
CA ASP A 42 -27.50 0.69 17.93
C ASP A 42 -26.48 -0.18 17.18
N ASN A 43 -26.94 -1.23 16.47
CA ASN A 43 -26.08 -2.05 15.63
C ASN A 43 -25.43 -1.25 14.49
N GLU A 44 -26.18 -0.35 13.86
CA GLU A 44 -25.64 0.53 12.83
C GLU A 44 -24.54 1.43 13.39
N GLN A 45 -24.73 1.99 14.59
CA GLN A 45 -23.71 2.80 15.26
C GLN A 45 -22.46 1.99 15.62
N GLU A 46 -22.63 0.76 16.12
CA GLU A 46 -21.52 -0.13 16.43
C GLU A 46 -20.75 -0.57 15.18
N LEU A 47 -21.45 -0.77 14.07
CA LEU A 47 -20.84 -1.07 12.78
C LEU A 47 -19.99 0.11 12.30
N LEU A 48 -20.53 1.33 12.35
CA LEU A 48 -19.79 2.55 12.00
C LEU A 48 -18.56 2.76 12.89
N ARG A 49 -18.66 2.48 14.20
CA ARG A 49 -17.49 2.55 15.10
C ARG A 49 -16.40 1.55 14.71
N ARG A 50 -16.79 0.32 14.37
CA ARG A 50 -15.85 -0.73 13.95
C ARG A 50 -15.16 -0.38 12.64
N GLU A 51 -15.92 0.14 11.67
CA GLU A 51 -15.36 0.63 10.40
C GLU A 51 -14.38 1.77 10.64
N ALA A 52 -14.74 2.77 11.44
CA ALA A 52 -13.85 3.89 11.75
C ALA A 52 -12.54 3.43 12.46
N LEU A 53 -12.60 2.44 13.35
CA LEU A 53 -11.40 1.85 13.95
C LEU A 53 -10.58 1.05 12.93
N SER A 54 -11.25 0.31 12.05
CA SER A 54 -10.59 -0.42 10.95
C SER A 54 -9.85 0.54 10.03
N ASP A 55 -10.48 1.65 9.64
CA ASP A 55 -9.87 2.67 8.78
C ASP A 55 -8.68 3.34 9.46
N GLN A 56 -8.76 3.67 10.75
CA GLN A 56 -7.61 4.20 11.50
C GLN A 56 -6.44 3.21 11.56
N VAL A 57 -6.71 1.91 11.72
CA VAL A 57 -5.68 0.87 11.68
C VAL A 57 -5.11 0.74 10.27
N TRP A 58 -5.97 0.81 9.24
CA TRP A 58 -5.57 0.78 7.84
C TRP A 58 -4.61 1.93 7.51
N GLU A 59 -4.97 3.15 7.87
CA GLU A 59 -4.15 4.34 7.66
C GLU A 59 -2.81 4.26 8.40
N ARG A 60 -2.80 3.81 9.66
CA ARG A 60 -1.58 3.76 10.47
C ARG A 60 -0.59 2.69 10.02
N TYR A 61 -1.07 1.53 9.58
CA TYR A 61 -0.21 0.36 9.37
C TYR A 61 -0.05 -0.06 7.91
N PHE A 62 -1.06 0.20 7.07
CA PHE A 62 -1.11 -0.27 5.68
C PHE A 62 -0.93 0.86 4.67
N PHE A 63 -1.47 2.06 4.93
CA PHE A 63 -1.27 3.25 4.09
C PHE A 63 0.09 3.91 4.36
N ASN A 64 1.16 3.28 3.89
CA ASN A 64 2.49 3.90 3.79
C ASN A 64 3.03 3.63 2.39
N GLU A 65 3.60 4.65 1.73
CA GLU A 65 4.19 4.55 0.38
C GLU A 65 5.17 3.36 0.28
N SER A 66 5.95 3.10 1.34
CA SER A 66 6.89 1.96 1.41
C SER A 66 6.26 0.56 1.45
N ARG A 67 4.95 0.46 1.73
CA ARG A 67 4.22 -0.81 1.93
C ARG A 67 3.26 -1.18 0.82
N ASP A 68 3.00 -0.29 -0.14
CA ASP A 68 2.26 -0.64 -1.35
C ASP A 68 3.05 -1.67 -2.16
N PRO A 69 2.51 -2.90 -2.38
CA PRO A 69 3.21 -3.93 -3.14
C PRO A 69 3.55 -3.48 -4.56
N VAL A 70 2.69 -2.67 -5.20
CA VAL A 70 2.89 -2.21 -6.58
C VAL A 70 4.02 -1.18 -6.64
N GLN A 71 4.06 -0.22 -5.72
CA GLN A 71 5.15 0.76 -5.67
C GLN A 71 6.50 0.10 -5.40
N ARG A 72 6.55 -0.85 -4.47
CA ARG A 72 7.78 -1.62 -4.20
C ARG A 72 8.27 -2.36 -5.43
N GLU A 73 7.36 -3.01 -6.17
CA GLU A 73 7.70 -3.70 -7.41
C GLU A 73 8.26 -2.72 -8.45
N MET A 74 7.62 -1.56 -8.64
CA MET A 74 8.13 -0.51 -9.54
C MET A 74 9.50 0.03 -9.12
N GLU A 75 9.73 0.25 -7.83
CA GLU A 75 11.03 0.69 -7.31
C GLU A 75 12.10 -0.38 -7.52
N GLN A 76 11.76 -1.64 -7.26
CA GLN A 76 12.65 -2.77 -7.49
C GLN A 76 12.99 -2.92 -8.97
N ASP A 77 12.01 -2.80 -9.86
CA ASP A 77 12.22 -2.81 -11.31
C ASP A 77 13.09 -1.65 -11.78
N LYS A 78 12.96 -0.47 -11.17
CA LYS A 78 13.83 0.67 -11.44
C LYS A 78 15.28 0.41 -11.00
N LEU A 79 15.48 -0.23 -9.85
CA LEU A 79 16.82 -0.63 -9.40
C LEU A 79 17.42 -1.70 -10.30
N ILE A 80 16.64 -2.72 -10.65
CA ILE A 80 17.05 -3.82 -11.53
C ILE A 80 17.39 -3.30 -12.93
N SER A 81 16.54 -2.45 -13.52
CA SER A 81 16.79 -1.86 -14.83
C SER A 81 18.05 -0.99 -14.82
N ARG A 82 18.27 -0.18 -13.78
CA ARG A 82 19.51 0.58 -13.61
C ARG A 82 20.74 -0.34 -13.51
N ALA A 83 20.66 -1.42 -12.74
CA ALA A 83 21.75 -2.38 -12.60
C ALA A 83 22.03 -3.13 -13.91
N LYS A 84 21.00 -3.55 -14.65
CA LYS A 84 21.12 -4.19 -15.98
C LYS A 84 21.81 -3.24 -16.97
N LEU A 85 21.36 -1.99 -17.03
CA LEU A 85 21.95 -0.97 -17.89
C LEU A 85 23.42 -0.73 -17.54
N ALA A 86 23.75 -0.64 -16.24
CA ALA A 86 25.14 -0.50 -15.79
C ALA A 86 26.00 -1.71 -16.21
N HIS A 87 25.49 -2.94 -16.07
CA HIS A 87 26.19 -4.14 -16.52
C HIS A 87 26.40 -4.19 -18.04
N GLU A 88 25.42 -3.77 -18.82
CA GLU A 88 25.57 -3.64 -20.27
C GLU A 88 26.66 -2.64 -20.61
N GLN A 89 26.67 -1.46 -19.97
CA GLN A 89 27.74 -0.46 -20.14
C GLN A 89 29.11 -1.03 -19.79
N GLN A 90 29.23 -1.81 -18.72
CA GLN A 90 30.47 -2.47 -18.31
C GLN A 90 30.95 -3.52 -19.32
N ARG A 91 30.02 -4.26 -19.96
CA ARG A 91 30.37 -5.21 -21.04
C ARG A 91 30.99 -4.50 -22.23
N PHE A 92 30.45 -3.35 -22.62
CA PHE A 92 30.99 -2.56 -23.74
C PHE A 92 32.25 -1.78 -23.36
N ASN A 93 32.32 -1.26 -22.13
CA ASN A 93 33.45 -0.50 -21.63
C ASN A 93 33.90 -1.00 -20.25
N PRO A 94 34.95 -1.84 -20.17
CA PRO A 94 35.44 -2.35 -18.90
C PRO A 94 36.03 -1.27 -17.99
N ASP A 95 36.36 -0.08 -18.52
CA ASP A 95 36.84 1.04 -17.73
C ASP A 95 35.75 1.58 -16.78
N MET A 96 34.47 1.35 -17.10
CA MET A 96 33.33 1.70 -16.23
C MET A 96 33.29 0.87 -14.95
N VAL A 97 33.82 -0.35 -14.98
CA VAL A 97 33.96 -1.20 -13.78
C VAL A 97 34.92 -0.53 -12.81
N ILE A 98 36.09 -0.12 -13.29
CA ILE A 98 37.12 0.56 -12.48
C ILE A 98 36.57 1.85 -11.85
N LEU A 99 35.76 2.62 -12.59
CA LEU A 99 35.11 3.82 -12.05
C LEU A 99 34.08 3.49 -10.96
N ALA A 100 33.32 2.41 -11.12
CA ALA A 100 32.39 1.96 -10.08
C ALA A 100 33.16 1.54 -8.81
N ASP A 101 34.28 0.83 -8.97
CA ASP A 101 35.13 0.38 -7.87
C ASP A 101 35.74 1.57 -7.12
N VAL A 102 36.22 2.61 -7.83
CA VAL A 102 36.68 3.86 -7.20
C VAL A 102 35.56 4.52 -6.41
N ASN A 103 34.35 4.60 -6.96
CA ASN A 103 33.21 5.21 -6.27
C ASN A 103 32.70 4.40 -5.08
N ALA A 104 32.93 3.09 -5.08
CA ALA A 104 32.62 2.22 -3.95
C ALA A 104 33.56 2.42 -2.75
N GLN A 105 34.74 3.02 -2.97
CA GLN A 105 35.68 3.33 -1.90
C GLN A 105 35.18 4.47 -0.98
N PRO A 106 35.63 4.49 0.29
CA PRO A 106 35.34 5.59 1.21
C PRO A 106 35.72 6.95 0.65
N SER A 107 35.00 8.00 1.10
CA SER A 107 35.10 9.36 0.55
C SER A 107 36.51 9.98 0.57
N HIS A 108 37.35 9.60 1.53
CA HIS A 108 38.73 10.08 1.64
C HIS A 108 39.68 9.46 0.61
N ILE A 109 39.31 8.32 0.00
CA ILE A 109 40.04 7.64 -1.08
C ILE A 109 39.41 7.96 -2.44
N SER A 110 38.09 7.85 -2.55
CA SER A 110 37.38 8.02 -3.82
C SER A 110 37.51 9.44 -4.39
N LYS A 111 37.36 10.48 -3.56
CA LYS A 111 37.45 11.88 -4.00
C LYS A 111 38.79 12.25 -4.67
N PRO A 112 39.98 12.04 -4.04
CA PRO A 112 41.24 12.40 -4.68
C PRO A 112 41.53 11.55 -5.94
N LEU A 113 41.10 10.29 -5.99
CA LEU A 113 41.23 9.45 -7.18
C LEU A 113 40.33 9.96 -8.31
N MET A 114 39.08 10.29 -8.02
CA MET A 114 38.13 10.85 -8.99
C MET A 114 38.63 12.18 -9.57
N GLN A 115 39.18 13.08 -8.75
CA GLN A 115 39.80 14.33 -9.25
C GLN A 115 40.93 14.08 -10.24
N ARG A 116 41.79 13.07 -9.98
CA ARG A 116 42.85 12.69 -10.94
C ARG A 116 42.27 12.11 -12.21
N ILE A 117 41.25 11.27 -12.11
CA ILE A 117 40.56 10.66 -13.25
C ILE A 117 39.93 11.75 -14.12
N GLU A 118 39.24 12.72 -13.52
CA GLU A 118 38.67 13.88 -14.21
C GLU A 118 39.75 14.69 -14.93
N TYR A 119 40.89 14.95 -14.27
CA TYR A 119 42.03 15.60 -14.91
C TYR A 119 42.50 14.85 -16.17
N PHE A 120 42.71 13.52 -16.07
CA PHE A 120 43.11 12.71 -17.23
C PHE A 120 42.05 12.65 -18.33
N SER A 121 40.77 12.73 -17.97
CA SER A 121 39.68 12.79 -18.95
C SER A 121 39.71 14.11 -19.75
N SER A 122 40.05 15.22 -19.08
CA SER A 122 40.07 16.57 -19.68
C SER A 122 41.19 16.76 -20.72
N LEU A 123 42.23 15.91 -20.69
CA LEU A 123 43.35 15.96 -21.63
C LEU A 123 42.99 15.53 -23.06
N GLY A 124 41.77 15.01 -23.31
CA GLY A 124 41.30 14.64 -24.65
C GLY A 124 42.02 13.44 -25.26
N ARG A 125 42.71 12.63 -24.45
CA ARG A 125 43.48 11.45 -24.89
C ARG A 125 42.84 10.15 -24.38
N PRO A 126 41.84 9.59 -25.08
CA PRO A 126 41.06 8.46 -24.58
C PRO A 126 41.89 7.20 -24.33
N LYS A 127 42.93 6.95 -25.15
CA LYS A 127 43.83 5.80 -24.97
C LYS A 127 44.74 5.94 -23.75
N ALA A 128 45.18 7.17 -23.44
CA ALA A 128 46.02 7.42 -22.27
C ALA A 128 45.18 7.34 -20.98
N TYR A 129 43.94 7.84 -21.05
CA TYR A 129 42.95 7.72 -19.98
C TYR A 129 42.65 6.26 -19.63
N SER A 130 42.28 5.43 -20.62
CA SER A 130 42.00 4.02 -20.37
C SER A 130 43.21 3.26 -19.83
N ARG A 131 44.41 3.57 -20.35
CA ARG A 131 45.67 3.04 -19.84
C ARG A 131 45.91 3.41 -18.38
N TYR A 132 45.72 4.68 -18.01
CA TYR A 132 45.85 5.13 -16.63
C TYR A 132 44.92 4.37 -15.69
N LEU A 133 43.64 4.21 -16.07
CA LEU A 133 42.68 3.45 -15.27
C LEU A 133 43.13 2.00 -15.04
N ARG A 134 43.59 1.32 -16.09
CA ARG A 134 43.96 -0.11 -16.02
C ARG A 134 45.31 -0.38 -15.38
N GLU A 135 46.32 0.43 -15.67
CA GLU A 135 47.70 0.18 -15.22
C GLU A 135 48.00 0.84 -13.86
N THR A 136 47.26 1.88 -13.48
CA THR A 136 47.54 2.61 -12.23
C THR A 136 46.40 2.51 -11.22
N ILE A 137 45.16 2.82 -11.61
CA ILE A 137 44.04 2.85 -10.66
C ILE A 137 43.68 1.43 -10.21
N LYS A 138 43.47 0.51 -11.15
CA LYS A 138 43.08 -0.87 -10.83
C LYS A 138 44.06 -1.56 -9.85
N PRO A 139 45.39 -1.55 -10.08
CA PRO A 139 46.33 -2.12 -9.11
C PRO A 139 46.38 -1.36 -7.79
N CYS A 140 46.08 -0.06 -7.77
CA CYS A 140 45.99 0.69 -6.51
C CYS A 140 44.78 0.26 -5.69
N LEU A 141 43.65 -0.06 -6.32
CA LEU A 141 42.46 -0.57 -5.63
C LEU A 141 42.69 -1.99 -5.12
N GLU A 142 43.31 -2.87 -5.92
CA GLU A 142 43.66 -4.25 -5.52
C GLU A 142 44.62 -4.31 -4.31
N ARG A 143 45.34 -3.23 -4.00
CA ARG A 143 46.20 -3.12 -2.80
C ARG A 143 45.46 -2.62 -1.56
N LEU A 144 44.28 -2.04 -1.74
CA LEU A 144 43.46 -1.50 -0.66
C LEU A 144 42.45 -2.53 -0.12
N GLU A 145 42.16 -3.56 -0.91
CA GLU A 145 41.48 -4.79 -0.45
C GLU A 145 42.37 -5.64 0.46
#